data_AF-A0A7I7YBY1-F1
#
_entry.id   AF-A0A7I7YBY1-F1
#
_cell.length_a   1.000
_cell.length_b   1.000
_cell.length_c   1.000
_cell.angle_alpha   90.00
_cell.angle_beta   90.00
_cell.angle_gamma   90.00
#
_symmetry.space_group_name_H-M   'P 1'
#
loop_
_entity.id
_entity.type
_entity.pdbx_description
1 polymer ?
#
loop_
_entity_poly.entity_id
_entity_poly.type
_entity_poly.pdbx_seq_one_letter_code
_entity_poly.pdbx_strand_id
1 'polypeptide(L)'
;MLTIHHYPGADADDFAWGVEGELAVPATLCTRSHTGLNSHRGSTTLMVRDLDLSFDDLVSAYAGYLEQAWAASARRAKRLARNVISNLLAVAANYQPGTVLRPTHDDNTGFWRYRPVVAT
;
A
#
# COMPACT_ATOMS: atom_id res chain seq x y z
N MET A 1 -5.12 -2.64 7.65
CA MET A 1 -4.85 -2.20 6.26
C MET A 1 -3.54 -1.40 6.22
N LEU A 2 -2.87 -1.27 5.06
CA LEU A 2 -1.69 -0.42 4.90
C LEU A 2 -2.06 0.97 4.38
N THR A 3 -1.47 2.00 4.98
CA THR A 3 -1.68 3.40 4.61
C THR A 3 -0.35 4.13 4.44
N ILE A 4 -0.34 5.20 3.65
CA ILE A 4 0.81 6.09 3.53
C ILE A 4 1.11 6.69 4.91
N HIS A 5 2.39 6.67 5.29
CA HIS A 5 2.83 7.25 6.56
C HIS A 5 4.10 8.11 6.38
N HIS A 6 4.04 9.35 6.85
CA HIS A 6 5.13 10.31 6.96
C HIS A 6 5.91 10.00 8.23
N TYR A 7 6.77 8.99 8.15
CA TYR A 7 7.48 8.48 9.31
C TYR A 7 8.50 9.51 9.85
N PRO A 8 8.41 9.95 11.11
CA PRO A 8 9.33 10.95 11.67
C PRO A 8 10.78 10.48 11.76
N GLY A 9 11.02 9.16 11.85
CA GLY A 9 12.35 8.55 11.86
C GLY A 9 12.85 8.17 10.47
N ALA A 10 12.27 8.74 9.40
CA ALA A 10 12.71 8.51 8.04
C ALA A 10 14.20 8.88 7.87
N ASP A 11 14.95 8.02 7.19
CA ASP A 11 16.35 8.28 6.83
C ASP A 11 16.45 8.90 5.43
N ALA A 12 17.67 9.15 4.95
CA ALA A 12 17.91 9.74 3.64
C ALA A 12 17.40 8.87 2.47
N ASP A 13 17.20 7.56 2.71
CA ASP A 13 16.64 6.64 1.73
C ASP A 13 15.10 6.58 1.81
N ASP A 14 14.44 7.31 2.69
CA ASP A 14 12.98 7.32 2.76
C ASP A 14 12.37 8.54 2.04
N PHE A 15 11.19 8.33 1.44
CA PHE A 15 10.37 9.41 0.94
C PHE A 15 8.89 9.11 1.17
N ALA A 16 8.11 10.17 1.38
CA ALA A 16 6.66 10.09 1.51
C ALA A 16 6.03 11.30 0.79
N TRP A 17 5.66 11.11 -0.48
CA TRP A 17 5.05 12.18 -1.30
C TRP A 17 3.53 12.09 -1.36
N GLY A 18 2.97 10.97 -0.90
CA GLY A 18 1.53 10.77 -0.75
C GLY A 18 0.95 11.52 0.45
N VAL A 19 -0.36 11.45 0.58
CA VAL A 19 -1.13 12.06 1.67
C VAL A 19 -1.11 11.12 2.89
N GLU A 20 -0.77 11.63 4.07
CA GLU A 20 -0.80 10.87 5.32
C GLU A 20 -2.16 10.16 5.50
N GLY A 21 -2.11 8.86 5.81
CA GLY A 21 -3.29 8.06 6.13
C GLY A 21 -4.11 7.57 4.92
N GLU A 22 -3.77 7.95 3.68
CA GLU A 22 -4.46 7.39 2.52
C GLU A 22 -4.09 5.92 2.28
N LEU A 23 -4.99 5.16 1.64
CA LEU A 23 -4.75 3.76 1.31
C LEU A 23 -3.53 3.62 0.40
N ALA A 24 -2.63 2.70 0.76
CA ALA A 24 -1.42 2.43 0.01
C ALA A 24 -1.50 1.06 -0.69
N VAL A 25 -1.15 1.03 -1.96
CA VAL A 25 -1.13 -0.19 -2.80
C VAL A 25 0.20 -0.34 -3.54
N PRO A 26 0.60 -1.56 -3.93
CA PRO A 26 1.81 -1.79 -4.69
C PRO A 26 1.97 -0.83 -5.88
N ALA A 27 3.13 -0.16 -5.94
CA ALA A 27 3.49 0.63 -7.11
C ALA A 27 3.88 -0.31 -8.25
N THR A 28 3.50 0.02 -9.48
CA THR A 28 3.81 -0.80 -10.67
C THR A 28 5.22 -0.56 -11.22
N LEU A 29 5.82 0.61 -10.96
CA LEU A 29 7.10 1.03 -11.52
C LEU A 29 8.21 1.21 -10.48
N CYS A 30 7.96 0.81 -9.23
CA CYS A 30 8.91 0.96 -8.14
C CYS A 30 8.94 -0.30 -7.30
N THR A 31 10.15 -0.73 -6.92
CA THR A 31 10.38 -1.94 -6.11
C THR A 31 10.48 -1.65 -4.62
N ARG A 32 10.41 -0.38 -4.20
CA ARG A 32 10.63 0.03 -2.79
C ARG A 32 9.52 0.91 -2.20
N SER A 33 8.47 1.18 -2.96
CA SER A 33 7.38 2.06 -2.51
C SER A 33 6.02 1.50 -2.86
N HIS A 34 5.03 1.92 -2.10
CA HIS A 34 3.63 1.83 -2.51
C HIS A 34 3.13 3.20 -2.95
N THR A 35 2.05 3.20 -3.73
CA THR A 35 1.38 4.40 -4.22
C THR A 35 0.11 4.65 -3.40
N GLY A 36 -0.11 5.91 -3.03
CA GLY A 36 -1.36 6.36 -2.43
C GLY A 36 -2.50 6.43 -3.45
N LEU A 37 -3.67 5.89 -3.11
CA LEU A 37 -4.80 5.78 -4.05
C LEU A 37 -5.36 7.12 -4.52
N ASN A 38 -5.32 8.18 -3.70
CA ASN A 38 -5.88 9.49 -4.06
C ASN A 38 -4.80 10.40 -4.65
N SER A 39 -3.62 10.43 -4.04
CA SER A 39 -2.54 11.33 -4.47
C SER A 39 -1.80 10.82 -5.71
N HIS A 40 -1.88 9.52 -5.98
CA HIS A 40 -1.07 8.81 -6.98
C HIS A 40 0.44 8.99 -6.76
N ARG A 41 0.87 9.28 -5.53
CA ARG A 41 2.26 9.51 -5.16
C ARG A 41 2.81 8.39 -4.29
N GLY A 42 4.12 8.17 -4.40
CA GLY A 42 4.81 7.08 -3.73
C GLY A 42 5.17 7.38 -2.27
N SER A 43 5.25 6.33 -1.46
CA SER A 43 5.87 6.33 -0.13
C SER A 43 6.65 5.04 0.12
N THR A 44 7.85 5.15 0.69
CA THR A 44 8.66 4.02 1.17
C THR A 44 8.29 3.59 2.60
N THR A 45 7.53 4.41 3.31
CA THR A 45 7.04 4.10 4.66
C THR A 45 5.52 4.00 4.69
N LEU A 46 5.04 2.92 5.28
CA LEU A 46 3.62 2.58 5.40
C LEU A 46 3.27 2.33 6.85
N MET A 47 2.06 2.66 7.28
CA MET A 47 1.55 2.31 8.60
C MET A 47 0.40 1.31 8.50
N VAL A 48 0.44 0.30 9.35
CA VAL A 48 -0.68 -0.60 9.61
C VAL A 48 -1.73 0.17 10.39
N ARG A 49 -2.91 0.37 9.81
CA ARG A 49 -4.04 1.04 10.46
C ARG A 49 -5.25 0.12 10.53
N ASP A 50 -5.98 0.24 11.61
CA ASP A 50 -7.36 -0.21 11.69
C ASP A 50 -8.25 0.88 11.10
N LEU A 51 -9.09 0.52 10.13
CA LEU A 51 -9.91 1.44 9.37
C LEU A 51 -11.35 0.95 9.45
N ASP A 52 -12.29 1.87 9.67
CA ASP A 52 -13.72 1.58 9.60
C ASP A 52 -14.16 1.51 8.13
N LEU A 53 -13.61 0.54 7.40
CA LEU A 53 -13.86 0.26 5.99
C LEU A 53 -14.05 -1.23 5.79
N SER A 54 -15.07 -1.60 5.03
CA SER A 54 -15.28 -2.99 4.65
C SER A 54 -14.26 -3.44 3.59
N PHE A 55 -14.15 -4.76 3.41
CA PHE A 55 -13.36 -5.31 2.30
C PHE A 55 -13.83 -4.79 0.94
N ASP A 56 -15.15 -4.66 0.74
CA ASP A 56 -15.71 -4.17 -0.52
C ASP A 56 -15.44 -2.67 -0.74
N ASP A 57 -15.34 -1.86 0.33
CA ASP A 57 -14.93 -0.45 0.23
C ASP A 57 -13.48 -0.35 -0.27
N LEU A 58 -12.58 -1.13 0.33
CA LEU A 58 -11.16 -1.17 -0.07
C LEU A 58 -10.99 -1.64 -1.52
N VAL A 59 -11.74 -2.68 -1.91
CA VAL A 59 -11.73 -3.19 -3.29
C VAL A 59 -12.27 -2.16 -4.27
N SER A 60 -13.36 -1.46 -3.91
CA SER A 60 -13.97 -0.44 -4.76
C SER A 60 -13.05 0.76 -4.94
N ALA A 61 -12.39 1.21 -3.87
CA ALA A 61 -11.40 2.28 -3.92
C ALA A 61 -10.24 1.93 -4.85
N TYR A 62 -9.63 0.74 -4.69
CA TYR A 62 -8.50 0.37 -5.55
C TYR A 62 -8.92 0.06 -6.99
N ALA A 63 -10.11 -0.51 -7.22
CA ALA A 63 -10.64 -0.68 -8.56
C ALA A 63 -10.81 0.67 -9.27
N GLY A 64 -11.39 1.67 -8.60
CA GLY A 64 -11.52 3.02 -9.15
C GLY A 64 -10.18 3.63 -9.56
N TYR A 65 -9.15 3.49 -8.71
CA TYR A 65 -7.78 3.89 -9.05
C TYR A 65 -7.26 3.17 -10.31
N LEU A 66 -7.46 1.84 -10.43
CA LEU A 66 -7.00 1.08 -11.59
C LEU A 66 -7.70 1.50 -12.89
N GLU A 67 -9.00 1.83 -12.82
CA GLU A 67 -9.75 2.35 -13.95
C GLU A 67 -9.21 3.72 -14.39
N GLN A 68 -8.92 4.61 -13.44
CA GLN A 68 -8.47 5.97 -13.72
C GLN A 68 -6.98 6.04 -14.14
N ALA A 69 -6.09 5.39 -13.38
CA ALA A 69 -4.65 5.49 -13.60
C ALA A 69 -4.13 4.56 -14.70
N TRP A 70 -4.85 3.47 -15.00
CA TRP A 70 -4.37 2.43 -15.92
C TRP A 70 -5.36 2.07 -17.03
N ALA A 71 -6.46 2.79 -17.16
CA ALA A 71 -7.52 2.53 -18.15
C ALA A 71 -7.98 1.07 -18.16
N ALA A 72 -7.95 0.40 -17.00
CA ALA A 72 -8.41 -0.97 -16.88
C ALA A 72 -9.93 -1.02 -17.05
N SER A 73 -10.46 -2.08 -17.68
CA SER A 73 -11.91 -2.30 -17.66
C SER A 73 -12.39 -2.61 -16.25
N ALA A 74 -13.60 -2.16 -15.87
CA ALA A 74 -14.16 -2.35 -14.53
C ALA A 74 -14.07 -3.81 -14.04
N ARG A 75 -14.35 -4.78 -14.92
CA ARG A 75 -14.22 -6.22 -14.59
C ARG A 75 -12.78 -6.63 -14.27
N ARG A 76 -11.80 -6.11 -15.01
CA ARG A 76 -10.37 -6.37 -14.77
C ARG A 76 -9.90 -5.67 -13.50
N ALA A 77 -10.25 -4.39 -13.34
CA ALA A 77 -9.92 -3.59 -12.17
C ALA A 77 -10.43 -4.25 -10.88
N LYS A 78 -11.71 -4.59 -10.81
CA LYS A 78 -12.31 -5.24 -9.63
C LYS A 78 -11.67 -6.58 -9.29
N ARG A 79 -11.33 -7.40 -10.29
CA ARG A 79 -10.65 -8.69 -10.07
C ARG A 79 -9.25 -8.49 -9.51
N LEU A 80 -8.46 -7.58 -10.11
CA LEU A 80 -7.11 -7.28 -9.64
C LEU A 80 -7.14 -6.68 -8.23
N ALA A 81 -8.06 -5.74 -8.00
CA ALA A 81 -8.23 -5.10 -6.70
C ALA A 81 -8.52 -6.12 -5.59
N ARG A 82 -9.44 -7.06 -5.82
CA ARG A 82 -9.72 -8.14 -4.85
C ARG A 82 -8.48 -8.95 -4.47
N ASN A 83 -7.70 -9.36 -5.46
CA ASN A 83 -6.51 -10.16 -5.21
C ASN A 83 -5.46 -9.38 -4.40
N VAL A 84 -5.21 -8.12 -4.79
CA VAL A 84 -4.21 -7.28 -4.11
C VAL A 84 -4.67 -6.88 -2.71
N ILE A 85 -5.91 -6.43 -2.54
CA ILE A 85 -6.44 -6.04 -1.22
C ILE A 85 -6.44 -7.24 -0.27
N SER A 86 -6.84 -8.43 -0.74
CA SER A 86 -6.75 -9.65 0.07
C SER A 86 -5.33 -9.89 0.57
N ASN A 87 -4.33 -9.78 -0.31
CA ASN A 87 -2.92 -9.94 0.05
C ASN A 87 -2.45 -8.85 1.03
N LEU A 88 -2.82 -7.59 0.84
CA LEU A 88 -2.43 -6.50 1.74
C LEU A 88 -3.08 -6.62 3.12
N LEU A 89 -4.32 -7.11 3.19
CA LEU A 89 -4.98 -7.40 4.46
C LEU A 89 -4.31 -8.58 5.17
N ALA A 90 -3.95 -9.63 4.43
CA ALA A 90 -3.19 -10.76 4.98
C ALA A 90 -1.83 -10.31 5.52
N VAL A 91 -1.11 -9.43 4.81
CA VAL A 91 0.12 -8.79 5.31
C VAL A 91 -0.16 -8.01 6.59
N ALA A 92 -1.12 -7.08 6.56
CA ALA A 92 -1.44 -6.21 7.70
C ALA A 92 -1.85 -7.01 8.95
N ALA A 93 -2.51 -8.16 8.79
CA ALA A 93 -2.92 -9.03 9.89
C ALA A 93 -1.74 -9.64 10.68
N ASN A 94 -0.52 -9.65 10.12
CA ASN A 94 0.68 -10.13 10.83
C ASN A 94 1.27 -9.08 11.79
N TYR A 95 0.71 -7.88 11.86
CA TYR A 95 1.27 -6.76 12.60
C TYR A 95 0.21 -6.04 13.42
N GLN A 96 0.62 -5.42 14.53
CA GLN A 96 -0.28 -4.58 15.32
C GLN A 96 -0.54 -3.25 14.60
N PRO A 97 -1.75 -2.68 14.71
CA PRO A 97 -2.00 -1.29 14.31
C PRO A 97 -0.97 -0.33 14.93
N GLY A 98 -0.52 0.64 14.14
CA GLY A 98 0.57 1.55 14.48
C GLY A 98 1.96 1.07 14.01
N THR A 99 2.11 -0.19 13.61
CA THR A 99 3.39 -0.68 13.06
C THR A 99 3.74 0.05 11.76
N VAL A 100 4.95 0.59 11.69
CA VAL A 100 5.50 1.19 10.46
C VAL A 100 6.29 0.13 9.69
N LEU A 101 6.02 0.00 8.40
CA LEU A 101 6.59 -0.99 7.50
C LEU A 101 7.31 -0.32 6.33
N ARG A 102 8.46 -0.86 5.94
CA ARG A 102 9.14 -0.57 4.67
C ARG A 102 8.88 -1.71 3.67
N PRO A 103 8.22 -1.46 2.53
CA PRO A 103 7.97 -2.46 1.52
C PRO A 103 9.18 -2.64 0.60
N THR A 104 9.40 -3.86 0.13
CA THR A 104 10.39 -4.15 -0.91
C THR A 104 9.87 -5.28 -1.80
N HIS A 105 9.86 -5.09 -3.10
CA HIS A 105 9.53 -6.11 -4.07
C HIS A 105 10.72 -7.07 -4.21
N ASP A 106 10.45 -8.36 -4.09
CA ASP A 106 11.41 -9.42 -4.32
C ASP A 106 11.25 -9.96 -5.73
N ASP A 107 12.14 -9.53 -6.63
CA ASP A 107 12.09 -9.88 -8.05
C ASP A 107 12.24 -11.38 -8.32
N ASN A 108 12.85 -12.14 -7.40
CA ASN A 108 13.00 -13.59 -7.55
C ASN A 108 11.67 -14.33 -7.34
N THR A 109 10.80 -13.81 -6.48
CA THR A 109 9.53 -14.46 -6.13
C THR A 109 8.32 -13.72 -6.68
N GLY A 110 8.48 -12.48 -7.14
CA GLY A 110 7.41 -11.60 -7.59
C GLY A 110 6.51 -11.10 -6.44
N PHE A 111 6.96 -11.25 -5.19
CA PHE A 111 6.18 -10.88 -4.00
C PHE A 111 6.75 -9.67 -3.28
N TRP A 112 5.87 -8.93 -2.63
CA TRP A 112 6.26 -7.85 -1.73
C TRP A 112 6.60 -8.40 -0.35
N ARG A 113 7.73 -7.96 0.18
CA ARG A 113 8.18 -8.17 1.56
C ARG A 113 7.99 -6.90 2.35
N TYR A 114 7.63 -7.04 3.62
CA TYR A 114 7.38 -5.91 4.52
C TYR A 114 8.21 -6.09 5.78
N ARG A 115 9.06 -5.10 6.07
CA ARG A 115 9.92 -5.12 7.26
C ARG A 115 9.47 -4.03 8.24
N PRO A 116 9.24 -4.35 9.52
CA PRO A 116 9.02 -3.34 10.54
C PRO A 116 10.20 -2.38 10.62
N VAL A 117 9.91 -1.10 10.78
CA VAL A 117 10.91 -0.13 11.20
C VAL A 117 11.08 -0.25 12.71
N VAL A 118 12.29 -0.53 13.15
CA VAL A 118 12.64 -0.60 14.57
C VAL A 118 13.10 0.79 15.00
N ALA A 119 12.47 1.36 16.02
CA ALA A 119 12.99 2.57 16.64
C ALA A 119 14.39 2.26 17.19
N THR A 120 15.38 3.02 16.72
CA THR A 120 16.74 2.99 17.28
C THR A 120 16.85 3.98 18.43
#